data_AF-A0A944RCA0-F1
#
_entry.id   AF-A0A944RCA0-F1
#
_cell.length_a   1.000
_cell.length_b   1.000
_cell.length_c   1.000
_cell.angle_alpha   90.00
_cell.angle_beta   90.00
_cell.angle_gamma   90.00
#
_symmetry.space_group_name_H-M   'P 1'
#
loop_
_entity.id
_entity.type
_entity.pdbx_description
1 polymer ?
#
loop_
_entity_poly.entity_id
_entity_poly.type
_entity_poly.pdbx_seq_one_letter_code
_entity_poly.pdbx_strand_id
1 'polypeptide(L)' 'MLSYNTTTARTQINAIATRSLLDEDFKAEILTGTRSKRLQEYPLPATVHQAVMDINAENLNQFILKLHQIITG' A
#
# COMPACT_ATOMS: atom_id res chain seq x y z
N MET A 1 11.07 16.86 -14.97
CA MET A 1 10.73 16.31 -13.65
C MET A 1 9.24 16.00 -13.65
N LEU A 2 8.86 14.74 -13.55
CA LEU A 2 7.46 14.34 -13.54
C LEU A 2 6.86 14.70 -12.17
N SER A 3 6.09 15.79 -12.14
CA SER A 3 5.24 16.13 -11.01
C SER A 3 4.06 15.17 -11.01
N TYR A 4 4.31 13.93 -10.57
CA TYR A 4 3.24 12.98 -10.33
C TYR A 4 2.38 13.55 -9.22
N ASN A 5 1.05 13.55 -9.40
CA ASN A 5 0.10 13.99 -8.39
C ASN A 5 0.28 13.13 -7.12
N THR A 6 1.13 13.59 -6.22
CA THR A 6 1.38 13.02 -4.88
C THR A 6 0.08 12.86 -4.12
N THR A 7 -0.90 13.71 -4.40
CA THR A 7 -2.30 13.60 -3.92
C THR A 7 -2.98 12.29 -4.32
N THR A 8 -2.80 11.82 -5.56
CA THR A 8 -3.43 10.58 -6.04
C THR A 8 -2.78 9.36 -5.39
N ALA A 9 -1.45 9.29 -5.35
CA ALA A 9 -0.73 8.19 -4.70
C ALA A 9 -1.03 8.11 -3.20
N ARG A 10 -1.08 9.27 -2.52
CA ARG A 10 -1.49 9.37 -1.11
C ARG A 10 -2.90 8.83 -0.88
N THR A 11 -3.85 9.20 -1.75
CA THR A 11 -5.23 8.73 -1.64
C THR A 11 -5.31 7.22 -1.80
N GLN A 12 -4.60 6.65 -2.76
CA GLN A 12 -4.58 5.20 -2.98
C GLN A 12 -3.91 4.44 -1.81
N ILE A 13 -2.80 4.95 -1.27
CA ILE A 13 -2.14 4.36 -0.10
C ILE A 13 -3.03 4.42 1.14
N ASN A 14 -3.73 5.54 1.36
CA ASN A 14 -4.71 5.64 2.44
C ASN A 14 -5.88 4.66 2.25
N ALA A 15 -6.33 4.45 1.02
CA ALA A 15 -7.37 3.47 0.71
C ALA A 15 -6.91 2.03 1.02
N ILE A 16 -5.68 1.67 0.65
CA ILE A 16 -5.07 0.38 1.01
C ILE A 16 -5.02 0.22 2.52
N ALA A 17 -4.47 1.19 3.25
CA ALA A 17 -4.37 1.15 4.71
C ALA A 17 -5.74 1.02 5.39
N THR A 18 -6.73 1.79 4.92
CA THR A 18 -8.10 1.75 5.45
C THR A 18 -8.73 0.38 5.20
N ARG A 19 -8.61 -0.17 3.98
CA ARG A 19 -9.19 -1.48 3.68
C ARG A 19 -8.51 -2.59 4.48
N SER A 20 -7.19 -2.55 4.64
CA SER A 20 -6.48 -3.52 5.48
C SER A 20 -6.89 -3.48 6.96
N LEU A 21 -7.50 -2.39 7.43
CA LEU A 21 -8.07 -2.28 8.79
C LEU A 21 -9.51 -2.78 8.89
N LEU A 22 -10.27 -2.76 7.79
CA LEU A 22 -11.71 -3.04 7.79
C LEU A 22 -12.08 -4.42 7.22
N ASP A 23 -11.27 -4.94 6.31
CA ASP A 23 -11.51 -6.17 5.55
C ASP A 23 -10.47 -7.22 5.96
N GLU A 24 -10.90 -8.20 6.76
CA GLU A 24 -10.02 -9.24 7.31
C GLU A 24 -9.47 -10.18 6.22
N ASP A 25 -10.21 -10.41 5.14
CA ASP A 25 -9.72 -11.21 4.00
C ASP A 25 -8.62 -10.45 3.26
N PHE A 26 -8.87 -9.16 2.98
CA PHE A 26 -7.88 -8.31 2.35
C PHE A 26 -6.62 -8.16 3.21
N LYS A 27 -6.78 -8.02 4.52
CA LYS A 27 -5.66 -8.00 5.49
C LYS A 27 -4.82 -9.27 5.40
N ALA A 28 -5.45 -10.45 5.43
CA ALA A 28 -4.73 -11.72 5.31
C ALA A 28 -3.98 -11.81 3.97
N GLU A 29 -4.59 -11.39 2.87
CA GLU A 29 -3.97 -11.42 1.55
C GLU A 29 -2.82 -10.42 1.38
N ILE A 30 -2.92 -9.23 1.97
CA ILE A 30 -1.85 -8.23 1.97
C ILE A 30 -0.68 -8.68 2.84
N LEU A 31 -0.91 -9.40 3.94
CA LEU A 31 0.16 -9.93 4.80
C LEU A 31 0.76 -11.24 4.27
N THR A 32 0.15 -11.86 3.26
CA THR A 32 0.59 -13.13 2.67
C THR A 32 1.07 -12.94 1.22
N GLY A 33 1.43 -14.04 0.55
CA GLY A 33 2.02 -14.03 -0.80
C GLY A 33 1.09 -13.55 -1.93
N THR A 34 -0.16 -13.16 -1.65
CA THR A 34 -1.14 -12.71 -2.66
C THR A 34 -1.26 -11.18 -2.77
N ARG A 35 -0.47 -10.42 -1.99
CA ARG A 35 -0.43 -8.95 -2.00
C ARG A 35 -0.39 -8.33 -3.41
N SER A 36 0.46 -8.84 -4.30
CA SER A 36 0.64 -8.26 -5.64
C SER A 36 -0.67 -8.20 -6.44
N LYS A 37 -1.50 -9.24 -6.33
CA LYS A 37 -2.80 -9.30 -7.00
C LYS A 37 -3.77 -8.26 -6.44
N ARG A 38 -3.75 -8.04 -5.13
CA ARG A 38 -4.61 -7.05 -4.47
C ARG A 38 -4.19 -5.62 -4.72
N LEU A 39 -2.89 -5.36 -4.83
CA LEU A 39 -2.38 -4.02 -5.13
C LEU A 39 -2.63 -3.58 -6.57
N GLN A 40 -2.83 -4.51 -7.51
CA GLN A 40 -3.26 -4.19 -8.88
C GLN A 40 -4.64 -3.53 -8.95
N GLU A 41 -5.47 -3.67 -7.91
CA GLU A 41 -6.77 -2.98 -7.81
C GLU A 41 -6.60 -1.46 -7.63
N TYR A 42 -5.40 -0.99 -7.28
CA TYR A 42 -5.11 0.41 -7.00
C TYR A 42 -4.23 1.03 -8.08
N PRO A 43 -4.62 2.17 -8.68
CA PRO A 43 -3.83 2.86 -9.69
C PRO A 43 -2.64 3.61 -9.05
N LEU A 44 -1.61 2.87 -8.67
CA LEU A 44 -0.36 3.39 -8.12
C LEU A 44 0.69 3.63 -9.23
N PRO A 45 1.50 4.70 -9.15
CA PRO A 45 2.70 4.82 -9.96
C PRO A 45 3.62 3.61 -9.75
N ALA A 46 4.32 3.15 -10.79
CA ALA A 46 5.16 1.95 -10.72
C ALA A 46 6.20 2.01 -9.58
N THR A 47 6.80 3.19 -9.33
CA THR A 47 7.76 3.40 -8.24
C THR A 47 7.12 3.22 -6.86
N VAL A 48 5.91 3.75 -6.67
CA VAL A 48 5.15 3.61 -5.42
C VAL A 48 4.66 2.18 -5.24
N HIS A 49 4.16 1.56 -6.31
CA HIS A 49 3.75 0.16 -6.31
C HIS A 49 4.89 -0.76 -5.88
N GLN A 50 6.10 -0.56 -6.42
CA GLN A 50 7.28 -1.32 -6.02
C GLN A 50 7.61 -1.08 -4.55
N ALA A 51 7.60 0.17 -4.08
CA ALA A 51 7.86 0.49 -2.68
C ALA A 51 6.87 -0.20 -1.72
N VAL A 52 5.59 -0.32 -2.09
CA VAL A 52 4.58 -1.06 -1.30
C VAL A 52 4.84 -2.58 -1.33
N MET A 53 5.26 -3.12 -2.47
CA MET A 53 5.63 -4.54 -2.58
C MET A 53 6.84 -4.89 -1.71
N ASP A 54 7.81 -3.98 -1.60
CA ASP A 54 9.04 -4.17 -0.82
C ASP A 54 8.82 -4.04 0.70
N ILE A 55 7.60 -3.72 1.15
CA ILE A 55 7.25 -3.68 2.56
C ILE A 55 7.34 -5.09 3.17
N ASN A 56 8.44 -5.38 3.85
CA ASN A 56 8.53 -6.55 4.73
C ASN A 56 7.87 -6.21 6.08
N ALA A 57 6.71 -6.79 6.39
CA ALA A 57 5.97 -6.53 7.62
C ALA A 57 5.43 -7.85 8.19
N GLU A 58 5.63 -8.06 9.50
CA GLU A 58 5.19 -9.26 10.21
C GLU A 58 3.73 -9.17 10.66
N ASN A 59 3.20 -7.95 10.73
CA ASN A 59 1.81 -7.69 11.13
C ASN A 59 1.27 -6.43 10.45
N LEU A 60 -0.04 -6.24 10.58
CA LEU A 60 -0.78 -5.14 9.96
C LEU A 60 -0.25 -3.75 10.39
N ASN A 61 0.07 -3.58 11.67
CA ASN A 61 0.52 -2.28 12.18
C ASN A 61 1.86 -1.87 11.56
N GLN A 62 2.81 -2.83 11.43
CA GLN A 62 4.07 -2.59 10.74
C GLN A 62 3.85 -2.27 9.26
N PHE A 63 2.91 -2.95 8.60
CA PHE A 63 2.57 -2.70 7.19
C PHE A 63 2.02 -1.27 6.99
N ILE A 64 1.04 -0.86 7.80
CA ILE A 64 0.44 0.47 7.74
C ILE A 64 1.48 1.56 8.03
N LEU A 65 2.34 1.35 9.03
CA LEU A 65 3.39 2.32 9.34
C LEU A 65 4.34 2.54 8.17
N LYS A 66 4.75 1.46 7.47
CA LYS A 66 5.59 1.55 6.27
C LYS A 66 4.86 2.17 5.08
N LEU A 67 3.55 1.93 4.93
CA LEU A 67 2.73 2.62 3.94
C LEU A 67 2.74 4.14 4.15
N HIS A 68 2.58 4.59 5.40
CA HIS A 68 2.65 6.01 5.72
C HIS A 68 4.02 6.61 5.38
N GLN A 69 5.12 5.90 5.65
CA GLN A 69 6.47 6.36 5.30
C GLN A 69 6.65 6.61 3.80
N ILE A 70 5.98 5.86 2.92
CA ILE A 70 6.06 6.03 1.46
C ILE A 70 5.45 7.37 0.99
N ILE A 71 4.48 7.93 1.72
CA ILE A 71 3.74 9.15 1.32
C ILE A 71 4.12 10.41 2.11
N THR A 72 4.81 10.24 3.24
CA THR A 72 5.36 11.33 4.06
C THR A 72 6.87 11.50 3.90
N GLY A 73 7.55 10.51 3.32
CA GLY A 73 8.98 10.53 3.01
C GLY A 73 9.32 11.28 1.74
#